data_AF-A0A6P0XFU1-F1
#
_entry.id   AF-A0A6P0XFU1-F1
#
_cell.length_a   1.000
_cell.length_b   1.000
_cell.length_c   1.000
_cell.angle_alpha   90.00
_cell.angle_beta   90.00
_cell.angle_gamma   90.00
#
_symmetry.space_group_name_H-M   'P 1'
#
loop_
_entity.id
_entity.type
_entity.pdbx_description
1 polymer ?
#
loop_
_entity_poly.entity_id
_entity_poly.type
_entity_poly.pdbx_seq_one_letter_code
_entity_poly.pdbx_strand_id
1 'polypeptide(L)'
;MIFVSIVSVFFSQEDRQTLTSRDGRLKIQYLVSYQEACEKRQARSSYSTKQGVRGKLYPSKCNQAVGNGNVEEYLFLDNFGDHRCQGMAKISTVEGKTFTYWRVDKKVPGYICETVGEAYNIEIN
;
A
#
# COMPACT_ATOMS: atom_id res chain seq x y z
N MET A 1 24.18 -46.64 6.51
CA MET A 1 22.96 -45.80 6.38
C MET A 1 23.40 -44.35 6.52
N ILE A 2 23.34 -43.57 5.45
CA ILE A 2 23.69 -42.14 5.48
C ILE A 2 22.36 -41.38 5.50
N PHE A 3 22.10 -40.67 6.60
CA PHE A 3 20.98 -39.74 6.72
C PHE A 3 21.31 -38.46 5.95
N VAL A 4 20.69 -38.27 4.79
CA VAL A 4 20.73 -36.98 4.08
C VAL A 4 19.63 -36.12 4.70
N SER A 5 20.03 -35.20 5.58
CA SER A 5 19.15 -34.13 6.06
C SER A 5 18.92 -33.16 4.91
N ILE A 6 17.75 -33.21 4.30
CA ILE A 6 17.34 -32.21 3.31
C ILE A 6 16.96 -30.96 4.07
N VAL A 7 17.85 -29.97 3.99
CA VAL A 7 17.67 -28.61 4.48
C VAL A 7 16.34 -28.08 3.96
N SER A 8 15.37 -27.90 4.85
CA SER A 8 14.14 -27.18 4.52
C SER A 8 14.52 -25.72 4.30
N VAL A 9 14.57 -25.28 3.04
CA VAL A 9 14.69 -23.86 2.71
C VAL A 9 13.34 -23.24 3.06
N PHE A 10 13.23 -22.71 4.27
CA PHE A 10 12.14 -21.83 4.66
C PHE A 10 12.21 -20.60 3.75
N PHE A 11 11.24 -20.43 2.86
CA PHE A 11 11.05 -19.16 2.17
C PHE A 11 10.95 -18.07 3.24
N SER A 12 11.93 -17.16 3.21
CA SER A 12 12.11 -16.08 4.16
C SER A 12 10.80 -15.34 4.36
N GLN A 13 10.46 -15.12 5.63
CA GLN A 13 9.52 -14.10 6.05
C GLN A 13 10.02 -12.77 5.42
N GLU A 14 9.41 -12.35 4.31
CA GLU A 14 9.73 -11.11 3.61
C GLU A 14 9.60 -10.00 4.66
N ASP A 15 10.72 -9.32 4.98
CA ASP A 15 10.75 -8.27 5.98
C ASP A 15 9.64 -7.27 5.68
N ARG A 16 8.69 -7.13 6.62
CA ARG A 16 7.53 -6.22 6.49
C ARG A 16 8.03 -4.78 6.51
N GLN A 17 8.44 -4.30 5.34
CA GLN A 17 8.96 -2.95 5.17
C GLN A 17 7.89 -1.93 5.53
N THR A 18 8.31 -0.88 6.23
CA THR A 18 7.48 0.26 6.57
C THR A 18 8.07 1.51 5.95
N LEU A 19 7.27 2.20 5.17
CA LEU A 19 7.56 3.50 4.58
C LEU A 19 6.99 4.60 5.47
N THR A 20 7.77 5.62 5.77
CA THR A 20 7.32 6.77 6.58
C THR A 20 7.71 8.06 5.89
N SER A 21 6.77 8.99 5.74
CA SER A 21 7.08 10.32 5.22
C SER A 21 8.04 11.05 6.15
N ARG A 22 8.88 11.94 5.61
CA ARG A 22 9.90 12.68 6.37
C ARG A 22 9.34 13.43 7.58
N ASP A 23 8.11 13.92 7.47
CA ASP A 23 7.38 14.67 8.49
C ASP A 23 6.47 13.80 9.38
N GLY A 24 6.48 12.48 9.16
CA GLY A 24 5.64 11.52 9.88
C GLY A 24 4.15 11.63 9.60
N ARG A 25 3.72 12.42 8.60
CA ARG A 25 2.31 12.57 8.23
C ARG A 25 1.70 11.30 7.64
N LEU A 26 2.49 10.45 7.00
CA LEU A 26 2.04 9.21 6.38
C LEU A 26 2.97 8.06 6.75
N LYS A 27 2.37 6.93 7.13
CA LYS A 27 3.05 5.65 7.32
C LYS A 27 2.34 4.60 6.48
N ILE A 28 3.09 3.80 5.72
CA ILE A 28 2.61 2.66 4.94
C ILE A 28 3.38 1.43 5.39
N GLN A 29 2.67 0.38 5.79
CA GLN A 29 3.27 -0.89 6.19
C GLN A 29 2.89 -1.96 5.17
N TYR A 30 3.89 -2.55 4.53
CA TYR A 30 3.70 -3.70 3.64
C TYR A 30 3.40 -4.94 4.47
N LEU A 31 2.35 -5.67 4.09
CA LEU A 31 1.86 -6.86 4.79
C LEU A 31 2.27 -8.13 4.05
N VAL A 32 2.22 -8.08 2.72
CA VAL A 32 2.52 -9.17 1.78
C VAL A 32 3.13 -8.59 0.50
N SER A 33 3.72 -9.43 -0.35
CA SER A 33 4.20 -9.02 -1.67
C SER A 33 3.05 -8.53 -2.58
N TYR A 34 3.38 -7.74 -3.61
CA TYR A 34 2.39 -7.29 -4.59
C TYR A 34 1.77 -8.47 -5.34
N GLN A 35 2.58 -9.48 -5.69
CA GLN A 35 2.13 -10.69 -6.35
C GLN A 35 1.14 -11.46 -5.46
N GLU A 36 1.48 -11.70 -4.19
CA GLU A 36 0.57 -12.39 -3.27
C GLU A 36 -0.74 -11.62 -3.07
N ALA A 37 -0.67 -10.29 -2.91
CA ALA A 37 -1.84 -9.44 -2.78
C ALA A 37 -2.78 -9.58 -4.00
N CYS A 38 -2.21 -9.66 -5.19
CA CYS A 38 -2.95 -9.86 -6.43
C CYS A 38 -3.55 -11.26 -6.57
N GLU A 39 -2.76 -12.31 -6.32
CA GLU A 39 -3.21 -13.71 -6.39
C GLU A 39 -4.36 -13.98 -5.40
N LYS A 40 -4.24 -13.48 -4.17
CA LYS A 40 -5.22 -13.68 -3.10
C LYS A 40 -6.30 -12.61 -3.04
N ARG A 41 -6.27 -11.61 -3.94
CA ARG A 41 -7.19 -10.45 -3.96
C ARG A 41 -7.32 -9.76 -2.60
N GLN A 42 -6.20 -9.57 -1.92
CA GLN A 42 -6.14 -8.99 -0.59
C GLN A 42 -5.37 -7.66 -0.59
N ALA A 43 -5.45 -6.94 0.53
CA ALA A 43 -4.66 -5.72 0.71
C ALA A 43 -3.16 -6.06 0.74
N ARG A 44 -2.36 -5.32 -0.02
CA ARG A 44 -0.89 -5.41 0.07
C ARG A 44 -0.37 -4.70 1.32
N SER A 45 -0.95 -3.55 1.63
CA SER A 45 -0.43 -2.66 2.68
C SER A 45 -1.55 -2.09 3.54
N SER A 46 -1.21 -1.66 4.75
CA SER A 46 -2.01 -0.69 5.51
C SER A 46 -1.33 0.66 5.54
N TYR A 47 -2.12 1.73 5.65
CA TYR A 47 -1.60 3.06 5.89
C TYR A 47 -2.26 3.74 7.09
N SER A 48 -1.58 4.74 7.62
CA SER A 48 -2.07 5.62 8.68
C SER A 48 -1.51 7.02 8.51
N THR A 49 -2.32 8.03 8.81
CA THR A 49 -1.89 9.43 8.85
C THR A 49 -1.79 9.96 10.28
N LYS A 50 -1.03 11.04 10.47
CA LYS A 50 -0.91 11.72 11.77
C LYS A 50 -2.24 12.27 12.28
N GLN A 51 -3.16 12.58 11.37
CA GLN A 51 -4.52 13.07 11.63
C GLN A 51 -5.50 11.95 12.00
N GLY A 52 -5.05 10.69 12.07
CA GLY A 52 -5.86 9.56 12.55
C GLY A 52 -6.59 8.77 11.46
N VAL A 53 -6.47 9.17 10.20
CA VAL A 53 -7.00 8.41 9.05
C VAL A 53 -6.21 7.11 8.90
N ARG A 54 -6.92 5.99 8.72
CA ARG A 54 -6.30 4.66 8.56
C ARG A 54 -7.06 3.84 7.52
N GLY A 55 -6.33 3.02 6.79
CA GLY A 55 -6.92 2.22 5.72
C GLY A 55 -6.02 1.13 5.17
N LYS A 56 -6.46 0.57 4.04
CA LYS A 56 -5.79 -0.50 3.31
C LYS A 56 -5.53 -0.09 1.86
N LEU A 57 -4.42 -0.59 1.30
CA LEU A 57 -4.05 -0.44 -0.10
C LEU A 57 -4.21 -1.79 -0.82
N TYR A 58 -5.05 -1.81 -1.85
CA TYR A 58 -5.32 -2.97 -2.70
C TYR A 58 -4.74 -2.71 -4.09
N PRO A 59 -3.90 -3.61 -4.62
CA PRO A 59 -3.41 -3.49 -5.99
C PRO A 59 -4.55 -3.26 -7.00
N SER A 60 -4.45 -2.22 -7.83
CA SER A 60 -5.46 -1.96 -8.87
C SER A 60 -5.21 -2.72 -10.17
N LYS A 61 -3.97 -3.17 -10.40
CA LYS A 61 -3.53 -3.78 -11.66
C LYS A 61 -2.73 -5.03 -11.39
N CYS A 62 -3.36 -6.19 -11.52
CA CYS A 62 -2.77 -7.47 -11.11
C CYS A 62 -2.12 -8.32 -12.20
N ASN A 63 -2.14 -7.89 -13.46
CA ASN A 63 -1.58 -8.65 -14.59
C ASN A 63 -0.78 -7.78 -15.56
N GLN A 64 -0.44 -6.56 -15.18
CA GLN A 64 0.47 -5.73 -15.96
C GLN A 64 1.87 -6.05 -15.46
N ALA A 65 2.75 -6.50 -16.35
CA ALA A 65 4.19 -6.37 -16.10
C ALA A 65 4.39 -4.93 -15.64
N VAL A 66 4.99 -4.74 -14.46
CA VAL A 66 5.30 -3.42 -13.91
C VAL A 66 6.28 -2.77 -14.87
N GLY A 67 5.76 -2.18 -15.94
CA GLY A 67 6.53 -1.72 -17.09
C GLY A 67 7.52 -0.70 -16.60
N ASN A 68 8.82 -1.05 -16.67
CA ASN A 68 9.92 -0.26 -16.15
C ASN A 68 9.70 0.24 -14.70
N GLY A 69 9.22 -0.67 -13.85
CA GLY A 69 9.84 -0.97 -12.55
C GLY A 69 9.64 -0.02 -11.36
N ASN A 70 8.94 1.10 -11.51
CA ASN A 70 9.01 2.14 -10.48
C ASN A 70 7.67 2.70 -10.02
N VAL A 71 6.51 2.25 -10.53
CA VAL A 71 5.20 2.80 -10.14
C VAL A 71 4.21 1.68 -9.83
N GLU A 72 3.59 1.77 -8.66
CA GLU A 72 2.56 0.85 -8.17
C GLU A 72 1.26 1.61 -7.99
N GLU A 73 0.15 1.08 -8.52
CA GLU A 73 -1.18 1.70 -8.41
C GLU A 73 -2.09 0.89 -7.51
N TYR A 74 -2.81 1.59 -6.63
CA TYR A 74 -3.66 1.03 -5.61
C TYR A 74 -5.03 1.69 -5.57
N LEU A 75 -6.02 0.90 -5.16
CA LEU A 75 -7.23 1.40 -4.52
C LEU A 75 -6.91 1.54 -3.03
N PHE A 76 -7.04 2.74 -2.49
CA PHE A 76 -7.06 2.93 -1.05
C PHE A 76 -8.50 2.90 -0.52
N LEU A 77 -8.65 2.36 0.68
CA LEU A 77 -9.92 2.30 1.39
C LEU A 77 -9.70 2.64 2.86
N ASP A 78 -10.25 3.77 3.32
CA ASP A 78 -10.31 4.10 4.74
C ASP A 78 -11.21 3.08 5.47
N ASN A 79 -10.73 2.58 6.60
CA ASN A 79 -11.44 1.57 7.39
C ASN A 79 -11.56 1.92 8.87
N PHE A 80 -11.24 3.16 9.24
CA PHE A 80 -11.32 3.66 10.62
C PHE A 80 -11.95 5.05 10.67
N GLY A 81 -12.69 5.34 11.76
CA GLY A 81 -13.39 6.62 11.97
C GLY A 81 -14.74 6.71 11.26
N ASP A 82 -15.39 7.86 11.40
CA ASP A 82 -16.73 8.13 10.81
C ASP A 82 -16.65 8.82 9.45
N HIS A 83 -15.48 9.37 9.13
CA HIS A 83 -15.16 9.93 7.82
C HIS A 83 -14.29 8.93 7.08
N ARG A 84 -14.82 8.31 6.03
CA ARG A 84 -14.13 7.27 5.25
C ARG A 84 -14.23 7.54 3.76
N CYS A 85 -13.06 7.66 3.17
CA CYS A 85 -12.86 7.91 1.77
C CYS A 85 -12.25 6.67 1.08
N GLN A 86 -12.43 6.61 -0.22
CA GLN A 86 -11.74 5.66 -1.08
C GLN A 86 -11.37 6.33 -2.39
N GLY A 87 -10.33 5.81 -3.02
CA GLY A 87 -9.87 6.35 -4.28
C GLY A 87 -8.58 5.70 -4.70
N MET A 88 -7.82 6.41 -5.51
CA MET A 88 -6.61 5.88 -6.10
C MET A 88 -5.37 6.42 -5.38
N ALA A 89 -4.40 5.54 -5.17
CA ALA A 89 -3.07 5.89 -4.73
C ALA A 89 -2.03 5.35 -5.71
N LYS A 90 -0.97 6.11 -5.95
CA LYS A 90 0.23 5.67 -6.66
C LYS A 90 1.42 5.79 -5.73
N ILE A 91 2.28 4.79 -5.75
CA ILE A 91 3.59 4.82 -5.08
C ILE A 91 4.63 4.74 -6.19
N SER A 92 5.58 5.67 -6.21
CA SER A 92 6.59 5.76 -7.26
C SER A 92 8.00 5.91 -6.68
N THR A 93 8.95 5.14 -7.17
CA THR A 93 10.35 5.22 -6.72
C THR A 93 11.23 5.70 -7.86
N VAL A 94 11.84 6.88 -7.72
CA VAL A 94 12.72 7.47 -8.74
C VAL A 94 14.02 7.87 -8.07
N GLU A 95 15.15 7.38 -8.59
CA GLU A 95 16.49 7.70 -8.06
C GLU A 95 16.63 7.46 -6.53
N GLY A 96 15.98 6.40 -6.02
CA GLY A 96 15.99 6.06 -4.60
C GLY A 96 15.05 6.90 -3.72
N LYS A 97 14.32 7.86 -4.29
CA LYS A 97 13.28 8.62 -3.58
C LYS A 97 11.92 8.03 -3.86
N THR A 98 11.10 7.89 -2.81
CA THR A 98 9.73 7.39 -2.94
C THR A 98 8.75 8.54 -2.87
N PHE A 99 7.83 8.61 -3.82
CA PHE A 99 6.76 9.59 -3.88
C PHE A 99 5.43 8.88 -3.87
N THR A 100 4.42 9.49 -3.27
CA THR A 100 3.05 8.98 -3.35
C THR A 100 2.11 10.05 -3.82
N TYR A 101 1.20 9.67 -4.71
CA TYR A 101 0.09 10.49 -5.18
C TYR A 101 -1.21 9.84 -4.74
N TRP A 102 -2.14 10.62 -4.22
CA TRP A 102 -3.43 10.14 -3.75
C TRP A 102 -4.52 11.01 -4.33
N ARG A 103 -5.62 10.40 -4.77
CA ARG A 103 -6.81 11.09 -5.24
C ARG A 103 -8.05 10.46 -4.62
N VAL A 104 -8.85 11.27 -3.95
CA VAL A 104 -10.08 10.82 -3.30
C VAL A 104 -11.20 10.82 -4.34
N ASP A 105 -11.63 9.63 -4.76
CA ASP A 105 -12.63 9.50 -5.82
C ASP A 105 -14.06 9.53 -5.25
N LYS A 106 -14.29 8.93 -4.08
CA LYS A 106 -15.64 8.83 -3.47
C LYS A 106 -15.59 8.48 -1.98
N LYS A 107 -16.75 8.60 -1.33
CA LYS A 107 -16.95 8.08 0.03
C LYS A 107 -17.06 6.55 0.06
N VAL A 108 -16.74 5.96 1.20
CA VAL A 108 -17.11 4.58 1.50
C VAL A 108 -18.62 4.51 1.74
N PRO A 109 -19.36 3.52 1.19
CA PRO A 109 -20.79 3.40 1.41
C PRO A 109 -21.15 3.40 2.90
N GLY A 110 -22.11 4.25 3.29
CA GLY A 110 -22.54 4.39 4.69
C GLY A 110 -21.72 5.38 5.53
N TYR A 111 -20.69 6.01 4.97
CA TYR A 111 -19.84 6.98 5.67
C TYR A 111 -19.86 8.36 5.01
N ILE A 112 -19.32 9.35 5.71
CA ILE A 112 -19.08 10.70 5.20
C ILE A 112 -17.66 10.76 4.64
N CYS A 113 -17.41 11.60 3.63
CA CYS A 113 -16.06 11.92 3.16
C CYS A 113 -16.10 13.36 2.65
N GLU A 114 -15.44 14.27 3.35
CA GLU A 114 -15.46 15.70 3.04
C GLU A 114 -14.42 16.08 1.99
N THR A 115 -13.41 15.24 1.81
CA THR A 115 -12.27 15.47 0.91
C THR A 115 -12.49 14.85 -0.48
N VAL A 116 -13.73 14.53 -0.87
CA VAL A 116 -14.01 13.98 -2.21
C VAL A 116 -13.59 14.97 -3.29
N GLY A 117 -12.83 14.50 -4.28
CA GLY A 117 -12.27 15.33 -5.34
C GLY A 117 -10.89 15.92 -5.01
N GLU A 118 -10.43 15.83 -3.77
CA GLU A 118 -9.08 16.27 -3.40
C GLU A 118 -8.00 15.30 -3.90
N ALA A 119 -6.82 15.86 -4.15
CA ALA A 119 -5.62 15.10 -4.46
C ALA A 119 -4.40 15.69 -3.75
N TYR A 120 -3.46 14.83 -3.35
CA TYR A 120 -2.28 15.24 -2.62
C TYR A 120 -1.06 14.37 -2.96
N ASN A 121 0.12 14.99 -2.84
CA ASN A 121 1.41 14.34 -3.02
C ASN A 121 2.16 14.30 -1.70
N ILE A 122 2.78 13.17 -1.38
CA ILE A 122 3.59 12.99 -0.17
C ILE A 122 4.90 12.30 -0.55
N GLU A 123 6.02 12.96 -0.23
CA GLU A 123 7.36 12.39 -0.33
C GLU A 123 7.64 11.47 0.88
N ILE A 124 8.19 10.30 0.58
CA ILE A 124 8.55 9.24 1.53
C ILE A 124 10.07 9.04 1.44
N ASN A 125 10.73 9.06 2.61
CA ASN A 125 12.16 8.80 2.77
C ASN A 125 12.45 7.30 2.84
#